data_AF-A0A6J0KUC7-F1
#
_entry.id   AF-A0A6J0KUC7-F1
#
_cell.length_a   1.000
_cell.length_b   1.000
_cell.length_c   1.000
_cell.angle_alpha   90.00
_cell.angle_beta   90.00
_cell.angle_gamma   90.00
#
_symmetry.space_group_name_H-M   'P 1'
#
loop_
_entity.id
_entity.type
_entity.pdbx_description
1 polymer ?
#
loop_
_entity_poly.entity_id
_entity_poly.type
_entity_poly.pdbx_seq_one_letter_code
_entity_poly.pdbx_strand_id
1 'polypeptide(L)'
;MNPMFYFLLPLTAVLAATANAGKPILDSNGYRVITNASYYARPLVSMFELAGGGLTLNTFGVNNCPFYVGKEQSEFEDGIPVKFSDWESGDGFVPESENLNIEMDVKDTVCFEPTYWRISTAPVVPVRLLIKTGPKSSNGLFQIRKSEHIRT
;
A
#
# COMPACT_ATOMS: atom_id res chain seq x y z
N MET A 1 -39.05 53.87 28.80
CA MET A 1 -38.91 53.22 27.49
C MET A 1 -37.69 52.31 27.59
N ASN A 2 -37.89 51.00 27.81
CA ASN A 2 -36.78 50.05 27.94
C ASN A 2 -36.46 49.43 26.57
N PRO A 3 -35.20 49.39 26.12
CA PRO A 3 -34.86 48.65 24.92
C PRO A 3 -34.77 47.16 25.26
N MET A 4 -35.60 46.36 24.59
CA MET A 4 -35.57 44.90 24.64
C MET A 4 -34.49 44.42 23.67
N PHE A 5 -33.34 43.98 24.19
CA PHE A 5 -32.28 43.38 23.37
C PHE A 5 -32.61 41.90 23.10
N TYR A 6 -32.94 41.58 21.85
CA TYR A 6 -33.02 40.21 21.38
C TYR A 6 -31.60 39.73 21.01
N PHE A 7 -31.04 38.82 21.81
CA PHE A 7 -29.83 38.08 21.46
C PHE A 7 -30.20 36.96 20.47
N LEU A 8 -29.85 37.14 19.20
CA LEU A 8 -29.82 36.05 18.22
C LEU A 8 -28.54 35.24 18.45
N LEU A 9 -28.68 34.01 18.96
CA LEU A 9 -27.58 33.05 19.04
C LEU A 9 -27.33 32.47 17.63
N PRO A 10 -26.17 32.68 17.00
CA PRO A 10 -25.85 31.96 15.77
C PRO A 10 -25.55 30.50 16.11
N LEU A 11 -26.44 29.59 15.71
CA LEU A 11 -26.23 28.15 15.79
C LEU A 11 -25.23 27.74 14.69
N THR A 12 -23.94 27.87 14.96
CA THR A 12 -22.89 27.27 14.12
C THR A 12 -22.85 25.77 14.38
N ALA A 13 -23.62 25.01 13.59
CA ALA A 13 -23.44 23.58 13.50
C ALA A 13 -22.07 23.28 12.86
N VAL A 14 -21.06 22.99 13.69
CA VAL A 14 -19.81 22.42 13.21
C VAL A 14 -20.09 20.97 12.83
N LEU A 15 -20.27 20.70 11.54
CA LEU A 15 -20.20 19.33 11.04
C LEU A 15 -18.74 18.88 11.16
N ALA A 16 -18.41 18.22 12.27
CA ALA A 16 -17.24 17.37 12.32
C ALA A 16 -17.52 16.16 11.41
N ALA A 17 -17.08 16.24 10.15
CA ALA A 17 -16.96 15.05 9.32
C ALA A 17 -15.88 14.18 9.96
N THR A 18 -16.28 13.20 10.77
CA THR A 18 -15.35 12.15 11.17
C THR A 18 -15.05 11.35 9.91
N ALA A 19 -13.89 11.58 9.32
CA ALA A 19 -13.33 10.67 8.34
C ALA A 19 -13.29 9.28 9.01
N ASN A 20 -14.19 8.39 8.62
CA ASN A 20 -14.14 7.00 9.06
C ASN A 20 -12.92 6.40 8.39
N ALA A 21 -11.77 6.47 9.08
CA ALA A 21 -10.61 5.69 8.72
C ALA A 21 -11.06 4.24 8.51
N GLY A 22 -10.69 3.63 7.38
CA GLY A 22 -10.88 2.20 7.17
C GLY A 22 -10.34 1.40 8.37
N LYS A 23 -10.91 0.22 8.62
CA LYS A 23 -10.41 -0.67 9.69
C LYS A 23 -8.93 -0.97 9.45
N PRO A 24 -8.11 -1.15 10.49
CA PRO A 24 -6.70 -1.52 10.31
C PRO A 24 -6.61 -2.86 9.57
N ILE A 25 -5.67 -2.95 8.62
CA ILE A 25 -5.24 -4.26 8.12
C ILE A 25 -4.42 -4.97 9.20
N LEU A 26 -4.52 -6.29 9.24
CA LEU A 26 -3.83 -7.12 10.21
C LEU A 26 -2.74 -7.94 9.52
N ASP A 27 -1.63 -8.16 10.22
CA ASP A 27 -0.59 -9.10 9.81
C ASP A 27 -0.99 -10.57 10.08
N SER A 28 -0.10 -11.50 9.75
CA SER A 28 -0.33 -12.94 9.94
C SER A 28 -0.44 -13.37 11.40
N ASN A 29 0.01 -12.54 12.35
CA ASN A 29 -0.13 -12.77 13.79
C ASN A 29 -1.39 -12.11 14.36
N GLY A 30 -2.17 -11.41 13.53
CA GLY A 30 -3.38 -10.69 13.95
C GLY A 30 -3.12 -9.32 14.56
N TYR A 31 -1.90 -8.79 14.49
CA TYR A 31 -1.59 -7.43 14.94
C TYR A 31 -1.83 -6.42 13.82
N ARG A 32 -2.16 -5.18 14.18
CA ARG A 32 -2.32 -4.10 13.21
C ARG A 32 -1.00 -3.82 12.48
N VAL A 33 -1.08 -3.64 11.17
CA VAL A 33 0.06 -3.17 10.37
C VAL A 33 0.30 -1.70 10.66
N ILE A 34 1.56 -1.33 10.87
CA ILE A 34 2.01 0.00 11.26
C ILE A 34 2.61 0.72 10.05
N THR A 35 2.27 2.00 9.88
CA THR A 35 2.78 2.84 8.80
C THR A 35 4.31 2.95 8.88
N ASN A 36 5.00 2.91 7.75
CA ASN A 36 6.47 2.94 7.61
C ASN A 36 7.24 1.77 8.26
N ALA A 37 6.58 0.81 8.90
CA ALA A 37 7.21 -0.44 9.32
C ALA A 37 7.30 -1.42 8.15
N SER A 38 8.26 -2.34 8.22
CA SER A 38 8.59 -3.28 7.14
C SER A 38 7.85 -4.60 7.31
N TYR A 39 7.17 -5.07 6.26
CA TYR A 39 6.39 -6.31 6.26
C TYR A 39 6.71 -7.17 5.04
N TYR A 40 6.86 -8.48 5.22
CA TYR A 40 6.92 -9.41 4.10
C TYR A 40 5.50 -9.70 3.60
N ALA A 41 5.28 -9.50 2.30
CA ALA A 41 4.02 -9.86 1.64
C ALA A 41 4.18 -11.21 0.96
N ARG A 42 3.45 -12.22 1.44
CA ARG A 42 3.54 -13.60 0.97
C ARG A 42 2.18 -14.14 0.48
N PRO A 43 2.16 -15.02 -0.53
CA PRO A 43 0.97 -15.78 -0.89
C PRO A 43 0.45 -16.59 0.30
N LEU A 44 -0.87 -16.62 0.51
CA LEU A 44 -1.49 -17.35 1.63
C LEU A 44 -1.37 -18.88 1.48
N VAL A 45 -1.48 -19.38 0.25
CA VAL A 45 -1.36 -20.81 -0.07
C VAL A 45 0.04 -21.08 -0.62
N SER A 46 0.97 -21.38 0.29
CA SER A 46 2.33 -21.86 0.01
C SER A 46 2.38 -23.40 -0.02
N MET A 47 1.34 -24.05 -0.56
CA MET A 47 1.22 -25.52 -0.55
C MET A 47 1.44 -26.14 -1.94
N PHE A 48 1.68 -25.30 -2.95
CA PHE A 48 2.03 -25.72 -4.29
C PHE A 48 3.15 -24.80 -4.75
N GLU A 49 4.29 -25.37 -5.20
CA GLU A 49 5.44 -24.63 -5.75
C GLU A 49 5.05 -23.59 -6.83
N LEU A 50 3.86 -23.74 -7.44
CA LEU A 50 3.28 -22.82 -8.40
C LEU A 50 2.95 -21.42 -7.82
N ALA A 51 2.75 -21.30 -6.51
CA ALA A 51 2.41 -20.04 -5.86
C ALA A 51 3.60 -19.07 -5.84
N GLY A 52 4.83 -19.58 -5.65
CA GLY A 52 6.03 -18.78 -5.42
C GLY A 52 6.12 -18.24 -3.98
N GLY A 53 7.18 -17.47 -3.71
CA GLY A 53 7.44 -16.86 -2.41
C GLY A 53 6.95 -15.44 -2.28
N GLY A 54 7.62 -14.66 -1.44
CA GLY A 54 7.33 -13.25 -1.22
C GLY A 54 7.61 -12.35 -2.42
N LEU A 55 7.47 -11.05 -2.23
CA LEU A 55 7.69 -10.07 -3.30
C LEU A 55 9.18 -9.82 -3.55
N THR A 56 9.55 -9.55 -4.80
CA THR A 56 10.95 -9.30 -5.18
C THR A 56 11.05 -8.23 -6.27
N LEU A 57 12.27 -7.87 -6.67
CA LEU A 57 12.53 -6.95 -7.78
C LEU A 57 13.09 -7.69 -9.00
N ASN A 58 12.41 -7.55 -10.13
CA ASN A 58 12.77 -8.16 -11.40
C ASN A 58 13.09 -7.10 -12.46
N THR A 59 13.82 -7.51 -13.48
CA THR A 59 14.08 -6.73 -14.70
C THR A 59 13.53 -7.47 -15.92
N PHE A 60 13.39 -6.76 -17.05
CA PHE A 60 12.99 -7.37 -18.32
C PHE A 60 14.10 -7.28 -19.35
N GLY A 61 14.34 -8.41 -20.03
CA GLY A 61 15.32 -8.51 -21.10
C GLY A 61 16.75 -8.28 -20.61
N VAL A 62 17.55 -7.61 -21.43
CA VAL A 62 18.97 -7.33 -21.15
C VAL A 62 19.19 -6.03 -20.36
N ASN A 63 18.12 -5.28 -20.08
CA ASN A 63 18.22 -4.03 -19.35
C ASN A 63 18.18 -4.31 -17.84
N ASN A 64 19.12 -3.74 -17.10
CA ASN A 64 19.14 -3.85 -15.64
C ASN A 64 18.13 -2.91 -14.96
N CYS A 65 17.58 -1.93 -15.69
CA CYS A 65 16.62 -0.96 -15.18
C CYS A 65 15.53 -0.68 -16.22
N PRO A 66 14.32 -0.28 -15.79
CA PRO A 66 13.90 -0.13 -14.39
C PRO A 66 13.58 -1.46 -13.71
N PHE A 67 13.45 -1.45 -12.39
CA PHE A 67 12.92 -2.59 -11.65
C PHE A 67 11.39 -2.65 -11.70
N TYR A 68 10.88 -3.87 -11.64
CA TYR A 68 9.47 -4.21 -11.56
C TYR A 68 9.24 -5.14 -10.38
N VAL A 69 8.11 -4.98 -9.71
CA VAL A 69 7.73 -5.86 -8.60
C VAL A 69 7.34 -7.22 -9.16
N GLY A 70 8.00 -8.25 -8.66
CA GLY A 70 7.75 -9.64 -8.98
C GLY A 70 7.45 -10.46 -7.73
N LYS A 71 7.48 -11.78 -7.91
CA LYS A 71 7.41 -12.77 -6.83
C LYS A 71 8.65 -13.65 -6.87
N GLU A 72 9.09 -14.11 -5.71
CA GLU A 72 10.13 -15.12 -5.60
C GLU A 72 9.67 -16.45 -6.21
N GLN A 73 10.62 -17.22 -6.74
CA GLN A 73 10.31 -18.52 -7.36
C GLN A 73 10.02 -19.60 -6.31
N SER A 74 10.76 -19.58 -5.21
CA SER A 74 10.64 -20.54 -4.11
C SER A 74 9.69 -20.02 -3.04
N GLU A 75 8.79 -20.86 -2.56
CA GLU A 75 7.86 -20.52 -1.47
C GLU A 75 8.54 -20.27 -0.12
N PHE A 76 9.79 -20.71 0.02
CA PHE A 76 10.61 -20.54 1.23
C PHE A 76 11.31 -19.18 1.29
N GLU A 77 11.35 -18.44 0.19
CA GLU A 77 11.95 -17.12 0.14
C GLU A 77 10.93 -16.06 0.55
N ASP A 78 11.23 -15.32 1.63
CA ASP A 78 10.38 -14.22 2.12
C ASP A 78 10.43 -13.00 1.20
N GLY A 79 11.47 -12.90 0.35
CA GLY A 79 11.67 -11.82 -0.59
C GLY A 79 12.11 -10.51 0.07
N ILE A 80 11.72 -9.39 -0.54
CA ILE A 80 12.01 -8.03 -0.09
C ILE A 80 10.77 -7.49 0.65
N PRO A 81 10.94 -6.93 1.87
CA PRO A 81 9.82 -6.39 2.61
C PRO A 81 9.26 -5.12 1.97
N VAL A 82 8.02 -4.76 2.32
CA VAL A 82 7.35 -3.55 1.87
C VAL A 82 7.03 -2.60 3.02
N LYS A 83 6.95 -1.31 2.71
CA LYS A 83 6.45 -0.25 3.60
C LYS A 83 5.22 0.40 3.00
N PHE A 84 4.33 0.87 3.87
CA PHE A 84 3.10 1.57 3.51
C PHE A 84 3.15 3.01 4.03
N SER A 85 2.73 3.96 3.22
CA SER A 85 2.72 5.39 3.57
C SER A 85 1.54 6.17 2.97
N ASP A 86 1.43 7.43 3.40
CA ASP A 86 0.51 8.49 2.91
C ASP A 86 -0.96 8.29 3.23
N TRP A 87 -1.20 7.88 4.47
CA TRP A 87 -2.51 7.93 5.08
C TRP A 87 -2.49 8.87 6.29
N GLU A 88 -3.52 9.70 6.42
CA GLU A 88 -3.55 10.85 7.34
C GLU A 88 -4.05 10.52 8.77
N SER A 89 -4.35 9.25 9.12
CA SER A 89 -4.77 8.98 10.51
C SER A 89 -3.60 9.07 11.48
N GLY A 90 -3.76 9.87 12.53
CA GLY A 90 -2.83 9.97 13.65
C GLY A 90 -2.61 8.66 14.44
N ASP A 91 -3.43 7.63 14.19
CA ASP A 91 -3.37 6.34 14.90
C ASP A 91 -2.24 5.41 14.41
N GLY A 92 -1.50 5.80 13.37
CA GLY A 92 -0.24 5.16 12.94
C GLY A 92 -0.39 3.77 12.33
N PHE A 93 -1.61 3.30 12.08
CA PHE A 93 -1.87 2.04 11.40
C PHE A 93 -2.20 2.24 9.92
N VAL A 94 -2.08 1.16 9.14
CA VAL A 94 -2.46 1.13 7.72
C VAL A 94 -3.94 0.70 7.60
N PRO A 95 -4.84 1.55 7.07
CA PRO A 95 -6.25 1.23 6.91
C PRO A 95 -6.51 0.35 5.68
N GLU A 96 -7.57 -0.44 5.75
CA GLU A 96 -8.14 -1.17 4.62
C GLU A 96 -8.88 -0.21 3.68
N SER A 97 -8.82 -0.48 2.36
CA SER A 97 -9.56 0.24 1.31
C SER A 97 -9.21 1.72 1.10
N GLU A 98 -8.16 2.24 1.73
CA GLU A 98 -7.65 3.59 1.46
C GLU A 98 -6.51 3.56 0.45
N ASN A 99 -6.28 4.70 -0.20
CA ASN A 99 -5.17 4.87 -1.12
C ASN A 99 -3.85 4.98 -0.36
N LEU A 100 -2.89 4.15 -0.75
CA LEU A 100 -1.58 4.03 -0.12
C LEU A 100 -0.48 4.17 -1.18
N ASN A 101 0.66 4.68 -0.74
CA ASN A 101 1.92 4.38 -1.41
C ASN A 101 2.54 3.12 -0.79
N ILE A 102 3.09 2.27 -1.65
CA ILE A 102 3.78 1.04 -1.26
C ILE A 102 5.22 1.16 -1.77
N GLU A 103 6.20 0.86 -0.94
CA GLU A 103 7.63 0.94 -1.27
C GLU A 103 8.29 -0.40 -0.98
N MET A 104 9.17 -0.86 -1.87
CA MET A 104 10.04 -2.01 -1.56
C MET A 104 11.16 -1.54 -0.63
N ASP A 105 11.21 -2.06 0.59
CA ASP A 105 12.18 -1.69 1.62
C ASP A 105 13.53 -2.37 1.39
N VAL A 106 14.23 -1.89 0.37
CA VAL A 106 15.57 -2.32 -0.01
C VAL A 106 16.48 -1.10 -0.09
N LYS A 107 17.69 -1.23 0.45
CA LYS A 107 18.69 -0.16 0.40
C LYS A 107 19.44 -0.22 -0.93
N ASP A 108 19.79 0.95 -1.44
CA ASP A 108 20.79 1.16 -2.50
C ASP A 108 20.67 0.19 -3.69
N THR A 109 19.72 0.49 -4.59
CA THR A 109 19.55 -0.28 -5.83
C THR A 109 20.47 0.25 -6.94
N VAL A 110 20.86 -0.62 -7.87
CA VAL A 110 21.69 -0.25 -9.04
C VAL A 110 21.02 0.78 -9.97
N CYS A 111 19.69 0.91 -9.88
CA CYS A 111 18.96 1.89 -10.69
C CYS A 111 18.99 3.30 -10.09
N PHE A 112 19.45 3.48 -8.85
CA PHE A 112 19.47 4.78 -8.15
C PHE A 112 18.13 5.52 -8.18
N GLU A 113 17.03 4.77 -8.27
CA GLU A 113 15.66 5.26 -8.26
C GLU A 113 14.95 4.81 -6.97
N PRO A 114 13.99 5.61 -6.45
CA PRO A 114 13.14 5.17 -5.37
C PRO A 114 12.32 3.94 -5.75
N THR A 115 11.93 3.16 -4.75
CA THR A 115 11.28 1.86 -4.93
C THR A 115 9.77 1.89 -4.71
N TYR A 116 9.13 3.07 -4.82
CA TYR A 116 7.68 3.19 -4.73
C TYR A 116 7.01 2.53 -5.93
N TRP A 117 5.92 1.84 -5.66
CA TRP A 117 5.15 1.14 -6.66
C TRP A 117 4.44 2.13 -7.58
N ARG A 118 4.49 1.85 -8.88
CA ARG A 118 3.80 2.62 -9.92
C ARG A 118 3.20 1.66 -10.94
N ILE A 119 2.04 2.02 -11.48
CA ILE A 119 1.44 1.29 -12.59
C ILE A 119 2.16 1.70 -13.87
N SER A 120 2.61 0.72 -14.65
CA SER A 120 3.29 0.93 -15.92
C SER A 120 2.87 -0.12 -16.95
N THR A 121 2.89 0.25 -18.23
CA THR A 121 2.74 -0.72 -19.32
C THR A 121 4.08 -1.41 -19.57
N ALA A 122 4.05 -2.73 -19.64
CA ALA A 122 5.21 -3.53 -19.94
C ALA A 122 5.63 -3.38 -21.41
N PRO A 123 6.93 -3.29 -21.72
CA PRO A 123 7.43 -3.38 -23.09
C PRO A 123 7.46 -4.85 -23.59
N VAL A 124 6.45 -5.66 -23.22
CA VAL A 124 6.32 -7.06 -23.63
C VAL A 124 5.04 -7.25 -24.44
N VAL A 125 5.00 -8.24 -25.32
CA VAL A 125 3.84 -8.55 -26.16
C VAL A 125 3.25 -9.91 -25.73
N PRO A 126 1.95 -10.02 -25.42
CA PRO A 126 0.96 -8.93 -25.37
C PRO A 126 1.24 -7.93 -24.24
N VAL A 127 0.83 -6.68 -24.43
CA VAL A 127 1.01 -5.61 -23.43
C VAL A 127 0.29 -6.00 -22.15
N ARG A 128 1.01 -5.91 -21.02
CA ARG A 128 0.48 -6.15 -19.68
C ARG A 128 0.69 -4.89 -18.83
N LEU A 129 -0.23 -4.66 -17.90
CA LEU A 129 0.01 -3.72 -16.81
C LEU A 129 0.88 -4.41 -15.78
N LEU A 130 1.94 -3.72 -15.36
CA LEU A 130 2.88 -4.18 -14.35
C LEU A 130 3.06 -3.10 -13.28
N ILE A 131 3.67 -3.53 -12.18
CA ILE A 131 4.09 -2.65 -11.11
C ILE A 131 5.58 -2.36 -11.33
N LYS A 132 5.90 -1.16 -11.79
CA LYS A 132 7.27 -0.63 -11.92
C LYS A 132 7.64 0.12 -10.64
N THR A 133 8.91 0.13 -10.26
CA THR A 133 9.41 1.02 -9.20
C THR A 133 9.73 2.42 -9.71
N GLY A 134 9.53 3.43 -8.88
CA GLY A 134 9.95 4.79 -9.18
C GLY A 134 9.60 5.79 -8.07
N PRO A 135 9.51 7.10 -8.40
CA PRO A 135 9.20 8.13 -7.43
C PRO A 135 7.83 7.95 -6.77
N LYS A 136 7.75 8.39 -5.51
CA LYS A 136 6.52 8.43 -4.70
C LYS A 136 5.39 9.20 -5.39
N SER A 137 4.16 8.69 -5.32
CA SER A 137 2.96 9.41 -5.77
C SER A 137 2.46 10.38 -4.70
N SER A 138 1.82 11.48 -5.08
CA SER A 138 1.27 12.44 -4.10
C SER A 138 0.06 11.90 -3.34
N ASN A 139 -0.75 11.03 -3.96
CA ASN A 139 -2.07 10.64 -3.44
C ASN A 139 -2.24 9.13 -3.20
N GLY A 140 -1.15 8.35 -3.21
CA GLY A 140 -1.21 6.90 -3.23
C GLY A 140 -1.85 6.35 -4.53
N LEU A 141 -1.61 5.09 -4.86
CA LEU A 141 -2.16 4.46 -6.08
C LEU A 141 -2.72 3.05 -5.82
N PHE A 142 -2.51 2.51 -4.63
CA PHE A 142 -2.83 1.13 -4.30
C PHE A 142 -3.75 1.07 -3.09
N GLN A 143 -4.56 0.04 -3.01
CA GLN A 143 -5.42 -0.23 -1.86
C GLN A 143 -5.26 -1.69 -1.44
N ILE A 144 -5.36 -1.95 -0.14
CA ILE A 144 -5.37 -3.31 0.42
C ILE A 144 -6.79 -3.62 0.87
N ARG A 145 -7.29 -4.79 0.48
CA ARG A 145 -8.64 -5.27 0.77
C ARG A 145 -8.60 -6.74 1.14
N LYS A 146 -9.47 -7.16 2.05
CA LYS A 146 -9.66 -8.59 2.34
C LYS A 146 -10.24 -9.28 1.11
N SER A 147 -9.64 -10.40 0.74
CA SER A 147 -10.19 -11.26 -0.31
C SER A 147 -11.45 -11.97 0.21
N GLU A 148 -12.59 -11.78 -0.46
CA GLU A 148 -13.86 -12.44 -0.10
C GLU A 148 -13.85 -13.94 -0.40
N HIS A 149 -12.92 -14.40 -1.26
CA HIS A 149 -12.87 -15.78 -1.75
C HIS A 149 -12.15 -16.74 -0.80
N ILE A 150 -11.64 -16.24 0.32
CA ILE A 150 -10.90 -17.03 1.32
C ILE A 150 -11.65 -16.90 2.66
N ARG A 151 -12.85 -17.49 2.72
CA ARG A 151 -13.48 -17.84 3.99
C ARG A 151 -13.32 -19.35 4.16
N THR A 152 -12.25 -19.76 4.84
CA THR A 152 -12.16 -21.10 5.45
C THR A 152 -12.84 -21.08 6.80
#